data_AF-C9S8Q6-F1
#
_entry.id   AF-C9S8Q6-F1
#
_cell.length_a   1.000
_cell.length_b   1.000
_cell.length_c   1.000
_cell.angle_alpha   90.00
_cell.angle_beta   90.00
_cell.angle_gamma   90.00
#
_symmetry.space_group_name_H-M   'P 1'
#
loop_
_entity.id
_entity.type
_entity.pdbx_description
1 polymer ?
#
loop_
_entity_poly.entity_id
_entity_poly.type
_entity_poly.pdbx_seq_one_letter_code
_entity_poly.pdbx_strand_id
1 'polypeptide(L)'
;MASSTLPKITVLGSLNIDLTSYVPHHPLPGETMTSNAFAVSPGGKGANQAVACAKLSRARDHATNSESTAAIVSMAGAVGDDSHGSLLLSNLAAHGIDTSQITKDTAATGTAIIIVDEPTGQNRIILSPGANHAPAITSLSALPQTTPPDLLVMPRDPSAYSPRCPPDRQDGWRPCPPQPSPGPTPPR
;
A
#
# COMPACT_ATOMS: atom_id res chain seq x y z
N MET A 1 29.94 -3.50 -23.93
CA MET A 1 29.98 -2.70 -22.68
C MET A 1 28.56 -2.64 -22.15
N ALA A 2 28.26 -3.31 -21.05
CA ALA A 2 26.91 -3.24 -20.47
C ALA A 2 26.69 -1.81 -19.97
N SER A 3 25.61 -1.17 -20.41
CA SER A 3 25.16 0.12 -19.89
C SER A 3 24.95 -0.04 -18.39
N SER A 4 25.76 0.64 -17.56
CA SER A 4 25.74 0.48 -16.10
C SER A 4 24.58 1.28 -15.48
N THR A 5 23.36 1.04 -15.94
CA THR A 5 22.17 1.55 -15.29
C THR A 5 21.94 0.76 -14.00
N LEU A 6 21.74 1.47 -12.89
CA LEU A 6 21.41 0.83 -11.61
C LEU A 6 20.16 -0.05 -11.78
N PRO A 7 20.12 -1.24 -11.16
CA PRO A 7 18.94 -2.09 -11.20
C PRO A 7 17.73 -1.36 -10.60
N LYS A 8 16.57 -1.56 -11.20
CA LYS A 8 15.30 -0.95 -10.79
C LYS A 8 14.41 -1.96 -10.07
N ILE A 9 14.06 -1.62 -8.84
CA ILE A 9 13.07 -2.33 -8.02
C ILE A 9 11.77 -1.54 -8.06
N THR A 10 10.71 -2.11 -8.62
CA THR A 10 9.36 -1.53 -8.52
C THR A 10 8.56 -2.28 -7.46
N VAL A 11 7.98 -1.56 -6.52
CA VAL A 11 7.00 -2.10 -5.59
C VAL A 11 5.61 -1.71 -6.07
N LEU A 12 4.73 -2.70 -6.26
CA LEU A 12 3.33 -2.49 -6.59
C LEU A 12 2.49 -2.94 -5.40
N GLY A 13 1.74 -2.02 -4.78
CA GLY A 13 0.93 -2.39 -3.63
C GLY A 13 0.21 -1.24 -2.96
N SER A 14 -0.34 -1.53 -1.77
CA SER A 14 -1.16 -0.59 -1.03
C SER A 14 -0.37 0.49 -0.30
N LEU A 15 -1.00 1.67 -0.23
CA LEU A 15 -0.58 2.86 0.49
C LEU A 15 -1.70 3.20 1.49
N ASN A 16 -1.41 3.14 2.78
CA ASN A 16 -2.39 3.43 3.83
C ASN A 16 -1.85 4.45 4.82
N ILE A 17 -2.74 5.22 5.45
CA ILE A 17 -2.44 5.86 6.73
C ILE A 17 -2.93 4.97 7.85
N ASP A 18 -2.05 4.70 8.81
CA ASP A 18 -2.36 3.93 10.00
C ASP A 18 -2.73 4.92 11.12
N LEU A 19 -3.97 4.83 11.59
CA LEU A 19 -4.53 5.62 12.69
C LEU A 19 -4.58 4.73 13.93
N THR A 20 -3.59 4.87 14.81
CA THR A 20 -3.40 3.98 15.95
C THR A 20 -3.86 4.63 17.23
N SER A 21 -4.76 3.96 17.95
CA SER A 21 -5.24 4.36 19.27
C SER A 21 -4.83 3.30 20.30
N TYR A 22 -4.12 3.72 21.34
CA TYR A 22 -3.72 2.86 22.46
C TYR A 22 -4.76 2.98 23.57
N VAL A 23 -5.32 1.85 24.00
CA VAL A 23 -6.44 1.79 24.93
C VAL A 23 -6.16 0.80 26.07
N PRO A 24 -6.75 1.01 27.26
CA PRO A 24 -6.58 0.08 28.38
C PRO A 24 -7.15 -1.32 28.09
N HIS A 25 -8.17 -1.41 27.23
CA HIS A 25 -8.77 -2.65 26.74
C HIS A 25 -9.48 -2.39 25.42
N HIS A 26 -9.76 -3.44 24.66
CA HIS A 26 -10.59 -3.27 23.46
C HIS A 26 -12.03 -2.88 23.80
N PRO A 27 -12.60 -1.88 23.11
CA PRO A 27 -13.94 -1.39 23.44
C PRO A 27 -15.00 -2.46 23.24
N LEU A 28 -15.97 -2.47 24.15
CA LEU A 28 -17.20 -3.26 24.05
C LEU A 28 -18.28 -2.51 23.23
N PRO A 29 -19.28 -3.23 22.69
CA PRO A 29 -20.39 -2.57 22.00
C PRO A 29 -21.06 -1.49 22.87
N GLY A 30 -21.17 -0.28 22.33
CA GLY A 30 -21.78 0.87 23.01
C GLY A 30 -20.88 1.60 24.01
N GLU A 31 -19.66 1.10 24.26
CA GLU A 31 -18.71 1.76 25.15
C GLU A 31 -18.09 3.00 24.48
N THR A 32 -18.00 4.09 25.23
CA THR A 32 -17.17 5.25 24.88
C THR A 32 -16.02 5.31 25.87
N MET A 33 -14.79 5.36 25.38
CA MET A 33 -13.59 5.37 26.21
C MET A 33 -12.59 6.42 25.76
N THR A 34 -11.73 6.85 26.69
CA THR A 34 -10.58 7.71 26.39
C THR A 34 -9.39 6.84 26.06
N SER A 35 -8.66 7.18 24.99
CA SER A 35 -7.39 6.52 24.66
C SER A 35 -6.25 7.08 25.49
N ASN A 36 -5.24 6.24 25.75
CA ASN A 36 -4.02 6.63 26.44
C ASN A 36 -3.09 7.42 25.50
N ALA A 37 -3.08 7.06 24.22
CA ALA A 37 -2.32 7.75 23.18
C ALA A 37 -2.96 7.57 21.80
N PHE A 38 -2.62 8.47 20.87
CA PHE A 38 -3.03 8.41 19.47
C PHE A 38 -1.86 8.75 18.55
N ALA A 39 -1.70 8.00 17.46
CA ALA A 39 -0.64 8.20 16.48
C ALA A 39 -1.17 8.07 15.05
N VAL A 40 -0.63 8.90 14.16
CA VAL A 40 -0.87 8.86 12.71
C VAL A 40 0.45 8.57 12.03
N SER A 41 0.52 7.48 11.27
CA SER A 41 1.76 7.07 10.60
C SER A 41 1.52 6.62 9.17
N PRO A 42 2.47 6.88 8.25
CA PRO A 42 2.50 6.24 6.94
C PRO A 42 2.57 4.71 7.10
N GLY A 43 1.71 4.00 6.39
CA GLY A 43 1.59 2.55 6.44
C GLY A 43 1.21 1.95 5.08
N GLY A 44 0.67 0.73 5.12
CA GLY A 44 0.39 -0.07 3.92
C GLY A 44 1.55 -0.98 3.52
N LYS A 45 1.22 -2.19 3.07
CA LYS A 45 2.21 -3.23 2.81
C LYS A 45 3.16 -2.87 1.67
N GLY A 46 2.63 -2.24 0.61
CA GLY A 46 3.43 -1.75 -0.51
C GLY A 46 4.40 -0.65 -0.07
N ALA A 47 3.90 0.36 0.66
CA ALA A 47 4.74 1.43 1.20
C ALA A 47 5.89 0.88 2.06
N ASN A 48 5.57 -0.02 2.99
CA ASN A 48 6.56 -0.59 3.91
C ASN A 48 7.64 -1.39 3.18
N GLN A 49 7.26 -2.14 2.14
CA GLN A 49 8.21 -2.86 1.30
C GLN A 49 9.09 -1.90 0.49
N ALA A 50 8.52 -0.86 -0.10
CA ALA A 50 9.29 0.14 -0.85
C ALA A 50 10.33 0.86 0.04
N VAL A 51 9.94 1.23 1.26
CA VAL A 51 10.85 1.83 2.25
C VAL A 51 11.93 0.84 2.68
N ALA A 52 11.61 -0.44 2.88
CA ALA A 52 12.61 -1.46 3.18
C ALA A 52 13.62 -1.64 2.04
N CYS A 53 13.14 -1.73 0.79
CA CYS A 53 13.99 -1.79 -0.40
C CYS A 53 14.91 -0.57 -0.50
N ALA A 54 14.38 0.64 -0.32
CA ALA A 54 15.16 1.88 -0.40
C ALA A 54 16.19 2.01 0.73
N LYS A 55 15.89 1.50 1.92
CA LYS A 55 16.85 1.43 3.03
C LYS A 55 18.00 0.46 2.73
N LEU A 56 17.70 -0.70 2.14
CA LEU A 56 18.70 -1.71 1.81
C LEU A 56 19.52 -1.36 0.56
N SER A 57 18.97 -0.57 -0.37
CA SER A 57 19.69 -0.15 -1.58
C SER A 57 20.74 0.93 -1.31
N ARG A 58 20.71 1.59 -0.15
CA ARG A 58 21.75 2.51 0.28
C ARG A 58 22.94 1.73 0.82
N ALA A 59 23.98 1.61 0.01
CA ALA A 59 25.27 1.11 0.46
C ALA A 59 26.04 2.25 1.14
N ARG A 60 26.42 2.05 2.41
CA ARG A 60 27.48 2.84 3.02
C ARG A 60 28.81 2.16 2.75
N ASP A 61 29.68 2.85 2.05
CA ASP A 61 31.08 2.52 2.11
C ASP A 61 31.63 3.03 3.44
N HIS A 62 31.82 2.09 4.39
CA HIS A 62 32.37 2.39 5.71
C HIS A 62 33.82 2.90 5.67
N ALA A 63 34.55 2.68 4.58
CA ALA A 63 35.92 3.15 4.42
C ALA A 63 35.98 4.59 3.89
N THR A 64 35.03 5.00 3.05
CA THR A 64 35.04 6.32 2.40
C THR A 64 33.99 7.29 2.94
N ASN A 65 33.13 6.84 3.85
CA ASN A 65 31.91 7.57 4.27
C ASN A 65 31.03 8.00 3.08
N SER A 66 31.21 7.36 1.92
CA SER A 66 30.44 7.66 0.72
C SER A 66 29.15 6.85 0.75
N GLU A 67 28.04 7.55 0.57
CA GLU A 67 26.74 6.92 0.34
C GLU A 67 26.60 6.68 -1.16
N SER A 68 26.38 5.42 -1.54
CA SER A 68 26.07 5.07 -2.92
C SER A 68 24.79 4.26 -2.96
N THR A 69 23.99 4.50 -3.99
CA THR A 69 22.74 3.77 -4.20
C THR A 69 23.02 2.61 -5.13
N ALA A 70 22.81 1.39 -4.65
CA ALA A 70 22.98 0.15 -5.41
C ALA A 70 21.77 -0.19 -6.30
N ALA A 71 20.60 0.39 -6.04
CA ALA A 71 19.38 0.16 -6.81
C ALA A 71 18.41 1.35 -6.73
N ILE A 72 17.71 1.63 -7.84
CA ILE A 72 16.63 2.61 -7.89
C ILE A 72 15.34 1.93 -7.42
N VAL A 73 14.62 2.57 -6.50
CA VAL A 73 13.34 2.04 -5.98
C VAL A 73 12.21 2.95 -6.43
N SER A 74 11.18 2.38 -7.05
CA SER A 74 9.95 3.09 -7.41
C SER A 74 8.72 2.42 -6.80
N MET A 75 7.70 3.22 -6.50
CA MET A 75 6.43 2.76 -5.97
C MET A 75 5.31 3.00 -6.99
N ALA A 76 4.51 1.97 -7.25
CA ALA A 76 3.28 2.03 -8.01
C ALA A 76 2.10 1.71 -7.10
N GLY A 77 1.06 2.54 -7.16
CA GLY A 77 -0.07 2.48 -6.24
C GLY A 77 -1.02 3.65 -6.48
N ALA A 78 -1.97 3.87 -5.57
CA ALA A 78 -2.72 5.12 -5.55
C ALA A 78 -2.97 5.64 -4.14
N VAL A 79 -3.19 6.94 -4.09
CA VAL A 79 -3.65 7.68 -2.93
C VAL A 79 -4.86 8.53 -3.34
N GLY A 80 -5.62 9.01 -2.37
CA GLY A 80 -6.61 10.05 -2.63
C GLY A 80 -5.94 11.40 -2.84
N ASP A 81 -6.63 12.33 -3.47
CA ASP A 81 -6.22 13.73 -3.50
C ASP A 81 -6.55 14.44 -2.18
N ASP A 82 -5.91 13.98 -1.10
CA ASP A 82 -6.11 14.45 0.27
C ASP A 82 -4.78 14.64 1.03
N SER A 83 -4.87 15.12 2.27
CA SER A 83 -3.70 15.37 3.12
C SER A 83 -2.96 14.08 3.49
N HIS A 84 -3.68 12.96 3.63
CA HIS A 84 -3.10 11.63 3.89
C HIS A 84 -2.27 11.15 2.70
N GLY A 85 -2.78 11.33 1.47
CA GLY A 85 -2.05 11.02 0.25
C GLY A 85 -0.79 11.87 0.11
N SER A 86 -0.91 13.17 0.41
CA SER A 86 0.24 14.09 0.43
C SER A 86 1.31 13.69 1.45
N LEU A 87 0.90 13.22 2.64
CA LEU A 87 1.80 12.72 3.67
C LEU A 87 2.54 11.45 3.23
N LEU A 88 1.83 10.49 2.61
CA LEU A 88 2.42 9.25 2.10
C LEU A 88 3.45 9.52 0.99
N LEU A 89 3.10 10.37 0.02
CA LEU A 89 4.01 10.75 -1.06
C LEU A 89 5.28 11.42 -0.52
N SER A 90 5.13 12.34 0.43
CA SER A 90 6.26 13.02 1.07
C SER A 90 7.16 12.05 1.83
N ASN A 91 6.57 11.09 2.55
CA ASN A 91 7.31 10.06 3.28
C ASN A 91 8.12 9.15 2.35
N LEU A 92 7.53 8.73 1.23
CA LEU A 92 8.22 7.91 0.22
C LEU A 92 9.37 8.69 -0.44
N ALA A 93 9.11 9.95 -0.83
CA ALA A 93 10.11 10.82 -1.43
C ALA A 93 11.29 11.08 -0.48
N ALA A 94 11.03 11.28 0.81
CA ALA A 94 12.07 11.44 1.84
C ALA A 94 12.97 10.18 1.98
N HIS A 95 12.49 9.01 1.57
CA HIS A 95 13.28 7.79 1.50
C HIS A 95 13.96 7.55 0.14
N GLY A 96 13.87 8.50 -0.80
CA GLY A 96 14.48 8.39 -2.13
C GLY A 96 13.73 7.45 -3.07
N ILE A 97 12.45 7.20 -2.81
CA ILE A 97 11.60 6.34 -3.64
C ILE A 97 10.95 7.20 -4.73
N ASP A 98 11.03 6.75 -5.97
CA ASP A 98 10.31 7.36 -7.10
C ASP A 98 8.81 7.11 -6.98
N THR A 99 8.05 8.20 -6.84
CA THR A 99 6.58 8.21 -6.67
C THR A 99 5.83 8.53 -7.95
N SER A 100 6.50 8.66 -9.09
CA SER A 100 5.89 9.07 -10.38
C SER A 100 4.79 8.12 -10.88
N GLN A 101 4.78 6.87 -10.39
CA GLN A 101 3.80 5.85 -10.74
C GLN A 101 2.67 5.70 -9.69
N ILE A 102 2.58 6.64 -8.75
CA ILE A 102 1.45 6.71 -7.81
C ILE A 102 0.39 7.61 -8.41
N THR A 103 -0.80 7.06 -8.65
CA THR A 103 -1.94 7.83 -9.15
C THR A 103 -2.70 8.50 -8.00
N LYS A 104 -3.32 9.65 -8.28
CA LYS A 104 -4.31 10.24 -7.40
C LYS A 104 -5.71 9.83 -7.85
N ASP A 105 -6.52 9.35 -6.92
CA ASP A 105 -7.91 8.96 -7.14
C ASP A 105 -8.87 9.97 -6.48
N THR A 106 -10.14 9.96 -6.89
CA THR A 106 -11.19 10.78 -6.25
C THR A 106 -11.68 10.15 -4.95
N ALA A 107 -11.46 8.85 -4.73
CA ALA A 107 -11.64 8.19 -3.46
C ALA A 107 -10.58 8.64 -2.43
N ALA A 108 -10.94 8.63 -1.16
CA ALA A 108 -10.01 8.95 -0.07
C ALA A 108 -8.84 7.96 -0.03
N THR A 109 -7.70 8.42 0.48
CA THR A 109 -6.52 7.57 0.74
C THR A 109 -6.88 6.40 1.65
N GLY A 110 -6.30 5.23 1.37
CA GLY A 110 -6.50 4.04 2.21
C GLY A 110 -6.13 4.31 3.66
N THR A 111 -6.89 3.76 4.58
CA THR A 111 -6.71 3.98 6.02
C THR A 111 -6.87 2.67 6.78
N ALA A 112 -6.01 2.44 7.77
CA ALA A 112 -6.16 1.38 8.75
C ALA A 112 -6.40 2.01 10.13
N ILE A 113 -7.55 1.74 10.73
CA ILE A 113 -7.80 2.09 12.13
C ILE A 113 -7.28 0.94 12.97
N ILE A 114 -6.31 1.22 13.83
CA ILE A 114 -5.64 0.23 14.66
C ILE A 114 -5.94 0.56 16.12
N ILE A 115 -6.58 -0.38 16.80
CA ILE A 115 -6.83 -0.30 18.24
C ILE A 115 -5.88 -1.26 18.92
N VAL A 116 -5.02 -0.75 19.79
CA VAL A 116 -4.04 -1.55 20.54
C VAL A 116 -4.45 -1.59 22.00
N ASP A 117 -4.73 -2.79 22.49
CA ASP A 117 -4.86 -3.06 23.92
C ASP A 117 -3.45 -2.97 24.53
N GLU A 118 -3.19 -1.92 25.30
CA GLU A 118 -1.84 -1.60 25.78
C GLU A 118 -1.30 -2.64 26.77
N PRO A 119 -2.08 -3.17 27.73
CA PRO A 119 -1.60 -4.22 28.63
C PRO A 119 -1.18 -5.51 27.93
N THR A 120 -1.88 -5.93 26.88
CA THR A 120 -1.62 -7.21 26.20
C THR A 120 -0.83 -7.10 24.91
N GLY A 121 -0.77 -5.91 24.31
CA GLY A 121 -0.20 -5.65 22.99
C GLY A 121 -1.03 -6.20 21.83
N GLN A 122 -2.24 -6.72 22.08
CA GLN A 122 -3.13 -7.23 21.04
C GLN A 122 -3.71 -6.09 20.22
N ASN A 123 -3.88 -6.30 18.91
CA ASN A 123 -4.43 -5.30 18.02
C ASN A 123 -5.72 -5.75 17.33
N ARG A 124 -6.60 -4.78 17.08
CA ARG A 124 -7.76 -4.91 16.18
C ARG A 124 -7.60 -3.89 15.07
N ILE A 125 -7.70 -4.35 13.83
CA ILE A 125 -7.48 -3.52 12.64
C ILE A 125 -8.74 -3.49 11.81
N ILE A 126 -9.21 -2.27 11.50
CA ILE A 126 -10.29 -2.03 10.54
C ILE A 126 -9.68 -1.35 9.34
N LEU A 127 -9.75 -2.00 8.18
CA LEU A 127 -9.17 -1.48 6.94
C LEU A 127 -10.25 -0.85 6.07
N SER A 128 -10.02 0.40 5.67
CA SER A 128 -10.76 1.07 4.61
C SER A 128 -9.82 1.21 3.40
N PRO A 129 -10.02 0.42 2.32
CA PRO A 129 -9.05 0.36 1.22
C PRO A 129 -8.93 1.67 0.45
N GLY A 130 -10.00 2.46 0.35
CA GLY A 130 -10.00 3.76 -0.31
C GLY A 130 -9.48 3.67 -1.75
N ALA A 131 -8.62 4.62 -2.11
CA ALA A 131 -7.95 4.70 -3.41
C ALA A 131 -7.23 3.40 -3.82
N ASN A 132 -6.81 2.54 -2.89
CA ASN A 132 -6.14 1.27 -3.22
C ASN A 132 -7.01 0.27 -4.00
N HIS A 133 -8.33 0.46 -4.04
CA HIS A 133 -9.26 -0.36 -4.83
C HIS A 133 -9.51 0.20 -6.24
N ALA A 134 -8.89 1.33 -6.59
CA ALA A 134 -8.99 1.86 -7.94
C ALA A 134 -8.43 0.82 -8.95
N PRO A 135 -9.14 0.57 -10.08
CA PRO A 135 -8.77 -0.46 -11.05
C PRO A 135 -7.38 -0.25 -11.66
N ALA A 136 -6.81 0.95 -11.55
CA ALA A 136 -5.46 1.28 -11.98
C ALA A 136 -4.36 0.62 -11.14
N ILE A 137 -4.62 0.08 -9.95
CA ILE A 137 -3.54 -0.41 -9.05
C ILE A 137 -3.41 -1.94 -9.05
N THR A 138 -4.48 -2.63 -9.43
CA THR A 138 -4.54 -4.10 -9.39
C THR A 138 -4.07 -4.76 -10.68
N SER A 139 -3.69 -3.97 -11.69
CA SER A 139 -3.24 -4.46 -12.98
C SER A 139 -1.80 -4.07 -13.29
N LEU A 140 -1.00 -5.06 -13.69
CA LEU A 140 0.35 -4.84 -14.26
C LEU A 140 0.35 -3.87 -15.44
N SER A 141 -0.79 -3.70 -16.11
CA SER A 141 -0.94 -2.74 -17.22
C SER A 141 -0.80 -1.28 -16.80
N ALA A 142 -0.86 -0.98 -15.50
CA ALA A 142 -0.65 0.36 -14.98
C ALA A 142 0.82 0.73 -14.77
N LEU A 143 1.72 -0.25 -14.83
CA LEU A 143 3.14 0.02 -14.86
C LEU A 143 3.51 0.61 -16.25
N PRO A 144 4.38 1.63 -16.31
CA PRO A 144 4.81 2.20 -17.58
C PRO A 144 5.50 1.14 -18.44
N GLN A 145 5.07 1.00 -19.70
CA GLN A 145 5.56 -0.03 -20.62
C GLN A 145 6.93 0.29 -21.25
N THR A 146 7.56 1.39 -20.84
CA THR A 146 8.75 1.93 -21.51
C THR A 146 10.04 1.29 -21.03
N THR A 147 10.09 0.72 -19.82
CA THR A 147 11.17 -0.17 -19.37
C THR A 147 10.68 -1.04 -18.20
N PRO A 148 10.68 -2.39 -18.33
CA PRO A 148 10.28 -3.26 -17.23
C PRO A 148 11.27 -3.14 -16.05
N PRO A 149 10.81 -3.31 -14.81
CA PRO A 149 11.72 -3.37 -13.66
C PRO A 149 12.56 -4.65 -13.68
N ASP A 150 13.77 -4.58 -13.13
CA ASP A 150 14.61 -5.77 -12.90
C ASP A 150 14.04 -6.67 -11.80
N LEU A 151 13.33 -6.06 -10.83
CA LEU A 151 12.60 -6.77 -9.78
C LEU A 151 11.25 -6.09 -9.51
N LEU A 152 10.16 -6.85 -9.60
CA LEU A 152 8.83 -6.44 -9.16
C LEU A 152 8.51 -7.08 -7.80
N VAL A 153 8.17 -6.26 -6.81
CA VAL A 153 7.74 -6.69 -5.48
C VAL A 153 6.25 -6.43 -5.34
N MET A 154 5.50 -7.46 -4.96
CA MET A 154 4.07 -7.38 -4.71
C MET A 154 3.72 -8.10 -3.40
N PRO A 155 3.00 -7.45 -2.46
CA PRO A 155 2.49 -8.13 -1.29
C PRO A 155 1.53 -9.27 -1.69
N ARG A 156 1.69 -10.45 -1.09
CA ARG A 156 0.66 -11.49 -1.14
C ARG A 156 -0.38 -11.13 -0.08
N ASP A 157 -1.51 -10.53 -0.48
CA ASP A 157 -2.61 -10.23 0.43
C ASP A 157 -3.99 -10.27 -0.26
N PRO A 158 -5.04 -10.79 0.41
CA PRO A 158 -6.38 -10.96 -0.18
C PRO A 158 -7.15 -9.65 -0.35
N SER A 159 -6.79 -8.57 0.36
CA SER A 159 -7.51 -7.28 0.28
C SER A 159 -7.31 -6.55 -1.06
N ALA A 160 -6.35 -6.99 -1.88
CA ALA A 160 -6.15 -6.52 -3.25
C ALA A 160 -7.08 -7.22 -4.26
N TYR A 161 -7.79 -8.29 -3.85
CA TYR A 161 -8.74 -8.99 -4.70
C TYR A 161 -10.16 -8.54 -4.41
N SER A 162 -10.66 -7.66 -5.28
CA SER A 162 -12.06 -7.39 -5.64
C SER A 162 -13.15 -7.73 -4.60
N PRO A 163 -13.97 -6.76 -4.15
CA PRO A 163 -15.18 -7.03 -3.35
C PRO A 163 -16.24 -7.88 -4.09
N ARG A 164 -16.00 -8.26 -5.35
CA ARG A 164 -16.88 -9.09 -6.17
C ARG A 164 -16.48 -10.56 -6.24
N CYS A 165 -15.47 -11.00 -5.49
CA CYS A 165 -15.12 -12.42 -5.39
C CYS A 165 -15.77 -13.02 -4.13
N PRO A 166 -16.68 -14.00 -4.26
CA PRO A 166 -17.29 -14.63 -3.09
C PRO A 166 -16.22 -15.37 -2.25
N PRO A 167 -16.41 -15.44 -0.92
CA PRO A 167 -15.39 -15.92 0.02
C PRO A 167 -14.99 -17.39 -0.18
N ASP A 168 -15.78 -18.16 -0.92
CA ASP A 168 -15.56 -19.56 -1.27
C ASP A 168 -14.52 -19.77 -2.39
N ARG A 169 -14.01 -18.71 -3.03
CA ARG A 169 -13.05 -18.80 -4.16
C ARG A 169 -11.75 -18.02 -3.96
N GLN A 170 -11.26 -17.95 -2.72
CA GLN A 170 -9.95 -17.33 -2.42
C GLN A 170 -8.75 -18.28 -2.64
N ASP A 171 -8.96 -19.41 -3.30
CA ASP A 171 -7.87 -20.32 -3.67
C ASP A 171 -7.23 -19.89 -5.00
N GLY A 172 -6.08 -19.24 -4.87
CA GLY A 172 -4.95 -19.36 -5.79
C GLY A 172 -5.21 -19.10 -7.29
N TRP A 173 -4.71 -17.95 -7.75
CA TRP A 173 -4.20 -17.76 -9.12
C TRP A 173 -5.18 -17.65 -10.30
N ARG A 174 -6.49 -17.51 -10.08
CA ARG A 174 -7.42 -17.20 -11.19
C ARG A 174 -7.87 -15.73 -11.17
N PRO A 175 -7.67 -14.96 -12.26
CA PRO A 175 -8.36 -13.70 -12.46
C PRO A 175 -9.87 -13.92 -12.35
N CYS A 176 -10.57 -13.04 -11.64
CA CYS A 176 -12.03 -13.10 -11.58
C CYS A 176 -12.58 -12.83 -13.00
N PRO A 177 -13.37 -13.73 -13.61
CA PRO A 177 -13.92 -13.50 -14.93
C PRO A 177 -14.82 -12.25 -14.91
N PRO A 178 -14.89 -11.48 -16.02
CA PRO A 178 -15.83 -10.36 -16.12
C PRO A 178 -17.26 -10.87 -15.92
N GLN A 179 -18.01 -10.22 -15.04
CA GLN A 179 -19.41 -10.55 -14.81
C GLN A 179 -20.22 -10.22 -16.07
N PRO A 180 -21.23 -11.05 -16.44
CA PRO A 180 -22.15 -10.69 -17.50
C PRO A 180 -22.88 -9.40 -17.12
N SER A 181 -23.07 -8.51 -18.10
CA SER A 181 -23.86 -7.28 -17.96
C SER A 181 -25.24 -7.59 -17.36
N PRO A 182 -25.79 -6.72 -16.50
CA PRO A 182 -27.14 -6.94 -15.96
C PRO A 182 -28.11 -7.11 -17.13
N GLY A 183 -28.75 -8.28 -17.19
CA GLY A 183 -29.77 -8.57 -18.19
C GLY A 183 -30.93 -7.57 -18.09
N PRO A 184 -31.70 -7.38 -19.17
CA PRO A 184 -32.79 -6.42 -19.17
C PRO A 184 -33.78 -6.73 -18.04
N THR A 185 -34.07 -5.72 -17.23
CA THR A 185 -35.13 -5.76 -16.21
C THR A 185 -36.45 -6.13 -16.88
N PRO A 186 -37.18 -7.15 -16.38
CA PRO A 186 -38.47 -7.51 -16.94
C PRO A 186 -39.47 -6.35 -16.77
N PRO A 187 -40.37 -6.12 -17.74
CA PRO A 187 -41.38 -5.09 -17.64
C PRO A 187 -42.35 -5.38 -16.48
N ARG A 188 -42.79 -4.31 -15.80
CA ARG A 188 -43.73 -4.32 -14.68
C ARG A 188 -45.09 -4.87 -15.05
#